data_AF-A0A7S7QY63-F1
#
_entry.id   AF-A0A7S7QY63-F1
#
_cell.length_a   1.000
_cell.length_b   1.000
_cell.length_c   1.000
_cell.angle_alpha   90.00
_cell.angle_beta   90.00
_cell.angle_gamma   90.00
#
_symmetry.space_group_name_H-M   'P 1'
#
loop_
_entity.id
_entity.type
_entity.pdbx_description
1 polymer ?
#
loop_
_entity_poly.entity_id
_entity_poly.type
_entity_poly.pdbx_seq_one_letter_code
_entity_poly.pdbx_strand_id
1 'polypeptide(L)'
;MSFQTQRIRAVARIGFISLAAAMLLWPAISTAAPDPDRIAVNVDQAKLVKLPSGIATIVVGNPLIADVTLQNGGVVVVTGKGYGATNFIALDRTGQVLVDRQIQVEGPPSDQLVTVYRGIDRETYSCMPVCQRRITLGDGENYFKATMTQAGSLSREATTSGAVASRPSN
;
A
#
# COMPACT_ATOMS: atom_id res chain seq x y z
N MET A 1 27.90 -59.65 -44.06
CA MET A 1 26.47 -59.47 -43.73
C MET A 1 26.34 -58.68 -42.44
N SER A 2 25.72 -57.49 -42.53
CA SER A 2 24.77 -56.91 -41.55
C SER A 2 25.14 -56.76 -40.06
N PHE A 3 26.02 -55.83 -39.68
CA PHE A 3 26.10 -55.36 -38.27
C PHE A 3 26.27 -53.85 -38.06
N GLN A 4 26.50 -53.04 -39.11
CA GLN A 4 26.77 -51.60 -38.95
C GLN A 4 25.52 -50.70 -39.03
N THR A 5 24.43 -51.18 -39.63
CA THR A 5 23.24 -50.36 -39.94
C THR A 5 22.23 -50.22 -38.79
N GLN A 6 22.38 -50.98 -37.70
CA GLN A 6 21.42 -50.93 -36.57
C GLN A 6 21.72 -49.84 -35.53
N ARG A 7 22.97 -49.35 -35.42
CA ARG A 7 23.34 -48.38 -34.37
C ARG A 7 22.82 -46.96 -34.61
N ILE A 8 22.58 -46.58 -35.87
CA ILE A 8 22.16 -45.21 -36.23
C ILE A 8 20.66 -44.98 -35.93
N ARG A 9 19.82 -46.04 -35.98
CA ARG A 9 18.37 -45.92 -35.71
C ARG A 9 18.03 -45.77 -34.22
N ALA A 10 18.90 -46.21 -33.32
CA ALA A 10 18.65 -46.14 -31.87
C ALA A 10 18.91 -44.73 -31.29
N VAL A 11 19.90 -44.00 -31.81
CA VAL A 11 20.26 -42.66 -31.32
C VAL A 11 19.19 -41.61 -31.66
N ALA A 12 18.55 -41.74 -32.83
CA ALA A 12 17.51 -40.80 -33.26
C ALA A 12 16.18 -40.90 -32.47
N ARG A 13 15.89 -42.05 -31.84
CA ARG A 13 14.69 -42.21 -30.99
C ARG A 13 14.88 -41.72 -29.56
N ILE A 14 16.12 -41.72 -29.06
CA ILE A 14 16.41 -41.29 -27.69
C ILE A 14 16.49 -39.76 -27.60
N GLY A 15 16.97 -39.08 -28.66
CA GLY A 15 16.99 -37.60 -28.70
C GLY A 15 15.62 -36.92 -28.74
N PHE A 16 14.60 -37.59 -29.30
CA PHE A 16 13.24 -37.03 -29.40
C PHE A 16 12.40 -37.21 -28.13
N ILE A 17 12.68 -38.23 -27.32
CA ILE A 17 11.96 -38.48 -26.06
C ILE A 17 12.48 -37.55 -24.94
N SER A 18 13.76 -37.16 -24.99
CA SER A 18 14.35 -36.23 -24.02
C SER A 18 13.90 -34.77 -24.20
N LEU A 19 13.45 -34.35 -25.39
CA LEU A 19 12.96 -32.98 -25.62
C LEU A 19 11.49 -32.81 -25.18
N ALA A 20 10.70 -33.88 -25.14
CA ALA A 20 9.30 -33.84 -24.68
C ALA A 20 9.18 -33.84 -23.14
N ALA A 21 10.13 -34.43 -22.42
CA ALA A 21 10.12 -34.48 -20.96
C ALA A 21 10.52 -33.15 -20.29
N ALA A 22 11.24 -32.27 -21.00
CA ALA A 22 11.68 -30.97 -20.46
C ALA A 22 10.58 -29.89 -20.51
N MET A 23 9.51 -30.07 -21.30
CA MET A 23 8.38 -29.11 -21.36
C MET A 23 7.35 -29.27 -20.24
N LEU A 24 7.39 -30.37 -19.48
CA LEU A 24 6.42 -30.65 -18.41
C LEU A 24 6.84 -30.09 -17.03
N LEU A 25 8.02 -29.46 -16.95
CA LEU A 25 8.57 -28.87 -15.72
C LEU A 25 8.52 -27.34 -15.72
N TRP A 26 7.67 -26.72 -16.55
CA TRP A 26 7.44 -25.29 -16.45
C TRP A 26 6.66 -24.99 -15.17
N PRO A 27 7.24 -24.28 -14.17
CA PRO A 27 6.45 -23.85 -13.03
C PRO A 27 5.37 -22.90 -13.58
N ALA A 28 4.11 -23.29 -13.41
CA ALA A 28 2.99 -22.39 -13.62
C ALA A 28 3.12 -21.27 -12.59
N ILE A 29 3.72 -20.16 -12.99
CA ILE A 29 3.76 -18.93 -12.20
C ILE A 29 2.31 -18.43 -12.18
N SER A 30 1.57 -18.82 -11.15
CA SER A 30 0.22 -18.31 -10.91
C SER A 30 0.36 -16.89 -10.38
N THR A 31 0.32 -15.91 -11.28
CA THR A 31 0.21 -14.50 -10.89
C THR A 31 -1.22 -14.29 -10.39
N ALA A 32 -1.39 -14.14 -9.07
CA ALA A 32 -2.68 -13.75 -8.50
C ALA A 32 -3.11 -12.41 -9.14
N ALA A 33 -4.26 -12.41 -9.82
CA ALA A 33 -4.82 -11.20 -10.40
C ALA A 33 -5.18 -10.22 -9.27
N PRO A 34 -5.01 -8.90 -9.46
CA PRO A 34 -5.51 -7.91 -8.52
C PRO A 34 -7.01 -8.10 -8.34
N ASP A 35 -7.45 -8.31 -7.10
CA ASP A 35 -8.88 -8.40 -6.77
C ASP A 35 -9.53 -7.03 -7.02
N PRO A 36 -10.39 -6.88 -8.04
CA PRO A 36 -11.00 -5.59 -8.38
C PRO A 36 -11.95 -5.07 -7.29
N ASP A 37 -12.35 -5.93 -6.35
CA ASP A 37 -13.23 -5.59 -5.24
C ASP A 37 -12.45 -5.13 -3.99
N ARG A 38 -11.11 -5.24 -4.01
CA ARG A 38 -10.21 -4.82 -2.93
C ARG A 38 -9.33 -3.64 -3.33
N ILE A 39 -9.36 -2.60 -2.50
CA ILE A 39 -8.51 -1.42 -2.63
C ILE A 39 -7.38 -1.52 -1.60
N ALA A 40 -6.18 -1.88 -2.08
CA ALA A 40 -4.96 -1.75 -1.28
C ALA A 40 -4.49 -0.28 -1.28
N VAL A 41 -4.30 0.29 -0.09
CA VAL A 41 -3.75 1.63 0.16
C VAL A 41 -2.72 1.53 1.27
N ASN A 42 -1.65 2.31 1.20
CA ASN A 42 -0.66 2.35 2.27
C ASN A 42 -1.04 3.39 3.33
N VAL A 43 -0.63 3.17 4.59
CA VAL A 43 -0.74 4.18 5.65
C VAL A 43 -0.04 5.47 5.21
N ASP A 44 -0.65 6.61 5.54
CA ASP A 44 -0.22 7.96 5.17
C ASP A 44 -0.26 8.25 3.66
N GLN A 45 -0.95 7.41 2.87
CA GLN A 45 -1.11 7.62 1.44
C GLN A 45 -2.57 7.66 1.03
N ALA A 46 -2.81 8.32 -0.10
CA ALA A 46 -4.13 8.39 -0.73
C ALA A 46 -4.11 7.69 -2.09
N LYS A 47 -5.23 7.03 -2.41
CA LYS A 47 -5.44 6.34 -3.68
C LYS A 47 -6.74 6.84 -4.32
N LEU A 48 -6.66 7.17 -5.60
CA LEU A 48 -7.81 7.56 -6.39
C LEU A 48 -8.52 6.31 -6.91
N VAL A 49 -9.84 6.26 -6.70
CA VAL A 49 -10.71 5.21 -7.23
C VAL A 49 -11.84 5.87 -8.00
N LYS A 50 -12.10 5.40 -9.22
CA LYS A 50 -13.24 5.86 -10.02
C LYS A 50 -14.46 5.06 -9.62
N LEU A 51 -15.56 5.76 -9.36
CA LEU A 51 -16.85 5.19 -9.03
C LEU A 51 -17.87 5.48 -10.14
N PRO A 52 -18.95 4.68 -10.22
CA PRO A 52 -20.06 4.99 -11.11
C PRO A 52 -20.72 6.33 -10.75
N SER A 53 -21.36 6.94 -11.74
CA SER A 53 -22.15 8.16 -11.55
C SER A 53 -23.37 7.91 -10.66
N GLY A 54 -23.87 8.97 -10.01
CA GLY A 54 -25.13 8.92 -9.26
C GLY A 54 -24.97 8.67 -7.75
N ILE A 55 -23.74 8.60 -7.24
CA ILE A 55 -23.47 8.52 -5.80
C ILE A 55 -23.87 9.84 -5.12
N ALA A 56 -24.61 9.71 -4.03
CA ALA A 56 -25.02 10.82 -3.17
C ALA A 56 -24.33 10.77 -1.81
N THR A 57 -24.14 9.56 -1.27
CA THR A 57 -23.66 9.36 0.10
C THR A 57 -22.59 8.28 0.13
N ILE A 58 -21.55 8.49 0.94
CA ILE A 58 -20.53 7.48 1.25
C ILE A 58 -20.59 7.19 2.74
N VAL A 59 -20.60 5.90 3.09
CA VAL A 59 -20.53 5.41 4.46
C VAL A 59 -19.25 4.60 4.59
N VAL A 60 -18.42 4.96 5.58
CA VAL A 60 -17.16 4.25 5.86
C VAL A 60 -17.35 3.41 7.12
N GLY A 61 -16.93 2.14 7.07
CA GLY A 61 -17.07 1.23 8.20
C GLY A 61 -16.25 1.69 9.42
N ASN A 62 -14.96 1.98 9.22
CA ASN A 62 -14.09 2.51 10.28
C ASN A 62 -13.20 3.68 9.77
N PRO A 63 -13.55 4.94 10.11
CA PRO A 63 -12.80 6.13 9.69
C PRO A 63 -11.42 6.28 10.34
N LEU A 64 -11.09 5.47 11.35
CA LEU A 64 -9.76 5.43 11.96
C LEU A 64 -8.77 4.59 11.14
N ILE A 65 -9.26 3.64 10.34
CA ILE A 65 -8.43 2.79 9.46
C ILE A 65 -8.25 3.47 8.11
N ALA A 66 -9.35 3.86 7.47
CA ALA A 66 -9.31 4.57 6.19
C ALA A 66 -10.42 5.60 6.12
N ASP A 67 -10.21 6.65 5.33
CA ASP A 67 -11.17 7.71 5.08
C ASP A 67 -11.44 7.83 3.58
N VAL A 68 -12.66 8.18 3.21
CA VAL A 68 -13.07 8.26 1.81
C VAL A 68 -13.78 9.57 1.57
N THR A 69 -13.24 10.37 0.64
CA THR A 69 -13.86 11.63 0.25
C THR A 69 -14.28 11.59 -1.21
N LEU A 70 -15.51 12.03 -1.48
CA LEU A 70 -16.02 12.14 -2.85
C LEU A 70 -15.56 13.46 -3.46
N GLN A 71 -14.91 13.37 -4.62
CA GLN A 71 -14.53 14.50 -5.45
C GLN A 71 -15.51 14.64 -6.62
N ASN A 72 -15.55 15.83 -7.20
CA ASN A 72 -16.34 16.10 -8.40
C ASN A 72 -15.92 15.16 -9.55
N GLY A 73 -16.90 14.69 -10.33
CA GLY A 73 -16.65 13.82 -11.48
C GLY A 73 -16.59 12.31 -11.15
N GLY A 74 -17.11 11.89 -9.99
CA GLY A 74 -17.23 10.46 -9.65
C GLY A 74 -15.91 9.80 -9.25
N VAL A 75 -14.94 10.59 -8.80
CA VAL A 75 -13.66 10.09 -8.27
C VAL A 75 -13.72 10.16 -6.76
N VAL A 76 -13.30 9.10 -6.08
CA VAL A 76 -13.10 9.11 -4.64
C VAL A 76 -11.62 9.06 -4.30
N VAL A 77 -11.26 9.80 -3.27
CA VAL A 77 -9.93 9.77 -2.67
C VAL A 77 -10.04 8.90 -1.42
N VAL A 78 -9.41 7.74 -1.44
CA VAL A 78 -9.31 6.83 -0.30
C VAL A 78 -7.97 7.07 0.39
N THR A 79 -7.99 7.46 1.66
CA THR A 79 -6.79 7.77 2.45
C THR A 79 -6.59 6.71 3.53
N GLY A 80 -5.44 6.03 3.53
CA GLY A 80 -5.05 5.11 4.59
C GLY A 80 -4.59 5.85 5.83
N LYS A 81 -5.30 5.69 6.95
CA LYS A 81 -4.97 6.33 8.24
C LYS A 81 -4.32 5.38 9.23
N GLY A 82 -4.72 4.11 9.22
CA GLY A 82 -4.20 3.11 10.15
C GLY A 82 -4.25 1.71 9.58
N TYR A 83 -3.40 0.84 10.11
CA TYR A 83 -3.31 -0.55 9.70
C TYR A 83 -4.64 -1.30 9.92
N GLY A 84 -5.02 -2.13 8.95
CA GLY A 84 -6.16 -3.01 9.07
C GLY A 84 -6.97 -3.11 7.79
N ALA A 85 -8.13 -3.76 7.89
CA ALA A 85 -9.10 -3.85 6.82
C ALA A 85 -10.39 -3.14 7.24
N THR A 86 -10.95 -2.36 6.33
CA THR A 86 -12.28 -1.77 6.46
C THR A 86 -12.98 -1.81 5.11
N ASN A 87 -14.13 -1.18 4.98
CA ASN A 87 -14.84 -1.03 3.71
C ASN A 87 -15.50 0.34 3.64
N PHE A 88 -15.93 0.70 2.44
CA PHE A 88 -16.87 1.80 2.25
C PHE A 88 -18.02 1.35 1.36
N ILE A 89 -19.17 1.96 1.60
CA ILE A 89 -20.41 1.72 0.88
C ILE A 89 -20.83 3.04 0.27
N ALA A 90 -21.08 3.06 -1.03
CA ALA A 90 -21.60 4.23 -1.73
C ALA A 90 -23.07 4.01 -2.09
N LEU A 91 -23.90 4.99 -1.74
CA LEU A 91 -25.34 4.98 -1.95
C LEU A 91 -25.74 6.05 -2.96
N ASP A 92 -26.81 5.77 -3.70
CA ASP A 92 -27.49 6.77 -4.54
C ASP A 92 -28.43 7.67 -3.70
N ARG A 93 -29.20 8.54 -4.37
CA ARG A 93 -30.19 9.41 -3.71
C ARG A 93 -31.42 8.66 -3.18
N THR A 94 -31.66 7.44 -3.65
CA THR A 94 -32.78 6.60 -3.22
C THR A 94 -32.40 5.71 -2.02
N GLY A 95 -31.12 5.69 -1.65
CA GLY A 95 -30.57 4.83 -0.60
C GLY A 95 -30.16 3.44 -1.10
N GLN A 96 -30.17 3.20 -2.41
CA GLN A 96 -29.68 1.97 -3.01
C GLN A 96 -28.14 1.92 -2.95
N VAL A 97 -27.60 0.76 -2.59
CA VAL A 97 -26.16 0.49 -2.64
C VAL A 97 -25.71 0.38 -4.10
N LEU A 98 -24.84 1.29 -4.52
CA LEU A 98 -24.21 1.25 -5.84
C LEU A 98 -22.87 0.54 -5.81
N VAL A 99 -22.12 0.68 -4.71
CA VAL A 99 -20.78 0.12 -4.56
C VAL A 99 -20.57 -0.30 -3.10
N ASP A 100 -19.99 -1.49 -2.93
CA ASP A 100 -19.39 -1.95 -1.68
C ASP A 100 -18.00 -2.51 -2.00
N ARG A 101 -16.97 -1.99 -1.33
CA ARG A 101 -15.55 -2.31 -1.59
C ARG A 101 -14.77 -2.42 -0.32
N GLN A 102 -13.93 -3.45 -0.24
CA GLN A 102 -13.02 -3.63 0.88
C GLN A 102 -11.79 -2.73 0.69
N ILE A 103 -11.40 -1.99 1.72
CA ILE A 103 -10.14 -1.26 1.81
C ILE A 103 -9.19 -2.06 2.69
N GLN A 104 -8.04 -2.43 2.13
CA GLN A 104 -6.94 -3.00 2.89
C GLN A 104 -5.88 -1.92 3.07
N VAL A 105 -5.61 -1.55 4.32
CA VAL A 105 -4.56 -0.59 4.65
C VAL A 105 -3.31 -1.34 5.07
N GLU A 106 -2.26 -1.14 4.29
CA GLU A 106 -0.96 -1.79 4.43
C GLU A 106 0.09 -0.80 4.95
N GLY A 107 1.22 -1.32 5.43
CA GLY A 107 2.32 -0.44 5.84
C GLY A 107 2.82 0.42 4.70
N PRO A 108 3.50 1.54 5.01
CA PRO A 108 4.17 2.30 3.96
C PRO A 108 5.11 1.39 3.17
N PRO A 109 5.31 1.65 1.87
CA PRO A 109 6.27 0.90 1.06
C PRO A 109 7.62 0.85 1.78
N SER A 110 8.21 -0.35 1.88
CA SER A 110 9.43 -0.60 2.66
C SER A 110 10.70 -0.08 1.99
N ASP A 111 10.61 0.47 0.79
CA ASP A 111 11.75 0.87 -0.03
C ASP A 111 12.52 2.07 0.53
N GLN A 112 11.95 2.81 1.50
CA GLN A 112 12.57 4.01 2.07
C GLN A 112 12.50 4.08 3.60
N LEU A 113 11.99 3.03 4.26
CA LEU A 113 11.82 3.00 5.71
C LEU A 113 12.74 1.96 6.36
N VAL A 114 13.37 2.39 7.46
CA VAL A 114 14.18 1.52 8.32
C VAL A 114 13.50 1.44 9.67
N THR A 115 13.17 0.23 10.11
CA THR A 115 12.65 -0.02 11.45
C THR A 115 13.73 -0.67 12.31
N VAL A 116 14.02 -0.07 13.46
CA VAL A 116 14.99 -0.55 14.45
C VAL A 116 14.22 -1.08 15.65
N TYR A 117 14.53 -2.30 16.08
CA TYR A 117 13.98 -2.91 17.28
C TYR A 117 15.04 -2.95 18.38
N ARG A 118 14.73 -2.38 19.55
CA ARG A 118 15.57 -2.37 20.75
C ARG A 118 14.81 -3.05 21.89
N GLY A 119 14.86 -4.39 21.91
CA GLY A 119 14.00 -5.17 22.79
C GLY A 119 12.54 -5.05 22.35
N ILE A 120 11.68 -4.49 23.21
CA ILE A 120 10.26 -4.23 22.89
C ILE A 120 10.02 -2.89 22.21
N ASP A 121 11.02 -2.00 22.22
CA ASP A 121 10.89 -0.68 21.62
C ASP A 121 11.12 -0.74 20.11
N ARG A 122 10.18 -0.19 19.35
CA ARG A 122 10.24 -0.06 17.90
C ARG A 122 10.46 1.41 17.52
N GLU A 123 11.43 1.67 16.66
CA GLU A 123 11.74 3.01 16.15
C GLU A 123 11.72 2.98 14.63
N THR A 124 10.97 3.88 13.99
CA THR A 124 10.92 3.97 12.53
C THR A 124 11.67 5.20 12.02
N TYR A 125 12.42 5.04 10.93
CA TYR A 125 13.22 6.06 10.28
C TYR A 125 12.91 6.13 8.79
N SER A 126 12.94 7.33 8.22
CA SER A 126 12.91 7.58 6.77
C SER A 126 14.31 7.93 6.31
N CYS A 127 14.91 7.14 5.42
CA CYS A 127 16.31 7.26 5.06
C CYS A 127 16.50 7.66 3.60
N MET A 128 16.67 8.96 3.35
CA MET A 128 16.98 9.49 2.02
C MET A 128 17.81 10.80 2.11
N PRO A 129 19.13 10.82 1.83
CA PRO A 129 20.14 9.77 2.03
C PRO A 129 20.56 9.61 3.50
N VAL A 130 20.17 10.55 4.37
CA VAL A 130 20.39 10.50 5.83
C VAL A 130 19.09 10.08 6.50
N CYS A 131 19.17 9.21 7.50
CA CYS A 131 18.00 8.74 8.25
C CYS A 131 17.45 9.83 9.18
N GLN A 132 16.18 10.18 8.97
CA GLN A 132 15.42 11.08 9.83
C GLN A 132 14.37 10.29 10.60
N ARG A 133 14.09 10.72 11.83
CA ARG A 133 13.06 10.11 12.68
C ARG A 133 11.69 10.28 12.04
N ARG A 134 10.96 9.19 11.86
CA ARG A 134 9.56 9.18 11.42
C ARG A 134 8.73 8.46 12.46
N ILE A 135 7.66 9.07 12.93
CA ILE A 135 6.68 8.35 13.75
C ILE A 135 5.81 7.51 12.83
N THR A 136 5.73 6.21 13.13
CA THR A 136 4.81 5.27 12.50
C THR A 136 3.94 4.61 13.57
N LEU A 137 2.72 4.21 13.21
CA LEU A 137 1.84 3.49 14.13
C LEU A 137 2.53 2.21 14.63
N GLY A 138 2.57 2.06 15.96
CA GLY A 138 3.25 0.96 16.64
C GLY A 138 4.72 1.20 16.98
N ASP A 139 5.27 2.41 16.80
CA ASP A 139 6.55 2.80 17.40
C ASP A 139 6.42 2.90 18.94
N GLY A 140 7.54 2.69 19.66
CA GLY A 140 7.60 2.71 21.12
C GLY A 140 7.18 4.05 21.73
N GLU A 141 6.55 3.99 22.90
CA GLU A 141 5.93 5.16 23.55
C GLU A 141 6.94 6.31 23.80
N ASN A 142 8.14 5.96 24.28
CA ASN A 142 9.20 6.93 24.54
C ASN A 142 9.65 7.65 23.25
N TYR A 143 9.80 6.89 22.16
CA TYR A 143 10.17 7.42 20.85
C TYR A 143 9.09 8.34 20.28
N PHE A 144 7.82 7.92 20.41
CA PHE A 144 6.65 8.69 20.00
C PHE A 144 6.56 10.03 20.76
N LYS A 145 6.61 10.00 22.09
CA LYS A 145 6.51 11.19 22.95
C LYS A 145 7.64 12.19 22.69
N ALA A 146 8.89 11.71 22.59
CA ALA A 146 10.04 12.56 22.33
C ALA A 146 9.92 13.29 20.98
N THR A 147 9.56 12.56 19.92
CA THR A 147 9.44 13.13 18.57
C THR A 147 8.26 14.10 18.46
N MET A 148 7.11 13.79 19.09
CA MET A 148 5.95 14.70 19.14
C MET A 148 6.24 15.98 19.93
N THR A 149 7.00 15.90 21.02
CA THR A 149 7.41 17.08 21.79
C THR A 149 8.29 18.01 20.95
N GLN A 150 9.24 17.45 20.21
CA GLN A 150 10.11 18.19 19.30
C GLN A 150 9.32 18.83 18.14
N ALA A 151 8.38 18.10 17.53
CA ALA A 151 7.52 18.64 16.48
C ALA A 151 6.60 19.76 17.01
N GLY A 152 6.10 19.61 18.24
CA GLY A 152 5.27 20.61 18.92
C GLY A 152 6.05 21.88 19.26
N SER A 153 7.30 21.79 19.71
CA SER A 153 8.13 22.97 19.96
C SER A 153 8.47 23.72 18.67
N LEU A 154 8.83 23.00 17.60
CA LEU A 154 9.03 23.59 16.27
C LEU A 154 7.77 24.31 15.76
N SER A 155 6.59 23.68 15.88
CA SER A 155 5.33 24.27 15.44
C SER A 155 4.98 25.53 16.24
N ARG A 156 5.26 25.55 17.55
CA ARG A 156 5.04 26.73 18.40
C ARG A 156 5.95 27.89 17.98
N GLU A 157 7.22 27.61 17.71
CA GLU A 157 8.19 28.62 17.25
C GLU A 157 7.84 29.18 15.85
N ALA A 158 7.33 28.31 14.96
CA ALA A 158 6.84 28.74 13.67
C ALA A 158 5.58 29.63 13.78
N THR A 159 4.69 29.33 14.73
CA THR A 159 3.47 30.13 14.98
C THR A 159 3.78 31.47 15.65
N THR A 160 4.75 31.54 16.56
CA THR A 160 5.20 32.80 17.18
C THR A 160 5.91 33.71 16.18
N SER A 161 6.70 33.15 15.25
CA SER A 161 7.35 33.91 14.18
C SER A 161 6.35 34.55 13.20
N GLY A 162 5.23 33.88 12.92
CA GLY A 162 4.14 34.43 12.09
C GLY A 162 3.37 35.59 12.73
N ALA A 163 3.31 35.63 14.07
CA ALA A 163 2.64 36.70 14.83
C ALA A 163 3.47 38.00 14.93
N VAL A 164 4.81 37.93 14.78
CA VAL A 164 5.68 39.11 14.78
C VAL A 164 5.69 39.81 13.42
N ALA A 165 5.55 39.07 12.32
CA ALA A 165 5.52 39.62 10.96
C ALA A 165 4.21 40.37 10.60
N SER A 166 3.17 40.27 11.43
CA SER A 166 1.83 40.82 11.17
C SER A 166 1.47 42.05 12.02
N ARG A 167 2.44 42.66 12.72
CA ARG A 167 2.26 43.96 13.40
C ARG A 167 2.41 45.11 12.39
N PRO A 168 1.34 45.84 12.00
CA PRO A 168 1.51 47.00 11.15
C PRO A 168 2.21 48.10 11.94
N SER A 169 3.28 48.64 11.36
CA SER A 169 3.96 49.83 11.83
C SER A 169 2.97 50.99 11.76
N ASN A 170 2.56 51.51 12.92
CA ASN A 170 1.82 52.76 13.00
C ASN A 170 2.79 53.89 13.28
#